data_AF-A0A1Z4RMW6-F1
#
_entry.id   AF-A0A1Z4RMW6-F1
#
_cell.length_a   1.000
_cell.length_b   1.000
_cell.length_c   1.000
_cell.angle_alpha   90.00
_cell.angle_beta   90.00
_cell.angle_gamma   90.00
#
_symmetry.space_group_name_H-M   'P 1'
#
loop_
_entity.id
_entity.type
_entity.pdbx_description
1 polymer ?
#
loop_
_entity_poly.entity_id
_entity_poly.type
_entity_poly.pdbx_seq_one_letter_code
_entity_poly.pdbx_strand_id
1 'polypeptide(L)'
;MNGTLTIDDSVIESNKSLIGVITSKAGKNTITDTQINGNSGGGIFMLENNELFVNNAQITNNKTTISQGIGGGISINANSRGTISNSIISNNQATYGGGIFIGGDGQSTGTSATVINTKITNNIATTFGGGITVANTAGINIKDSLISGNTAPVGSALETFDNSSALLTNVDINNNTGSQNQLEGDNITVRTSNNKGLQLGHIHRFYQQEKGFHLYTSDNNEVNTIKGKSLTGELKYKYESEKFSILTSNQDITGTTIAGAEEVYRFFNKDTGAHIYTMDEAERQNIYDNLKNYQYEGIKFYAFETAQADLGTIPVYRMYNSESKSHLFTSDANEINYIQNNLPNFSMEGNNGVAFHVLEL
;
A
#
# COMPACT_ATOMS: atom_id res chain seq x y z
N MET A 1 -13.25 19.62 15.27
CA MET A 1 -12.48 19.64 16.53
C MET A 1 -11.12 20.29 16.27
N ASN A 2 -10.52 21.00 17.24
CA ASN A 2 -9.10 21.39 17.22
C ASN A 2 -8.35 20.44 18.16
N GLY A 3 -7.36 19.68 17.67
CA GLY A 3 -6.63 18.70 18.48
C GLY A 3 -6.31 17.38 17.77
N THR A 4 -6.01 16.33 18.54
CA THR A 4 -5.74 14.98 18.02
C THR A 4 -6.97 14.10 18.18
N LEU A 5 -7.34 13.38 17.12
CA LEU A 5 -8.40 12.36 17.12
C LEU A 5 -7.79 11.04 16.65
N THR A 6 -8.06 9.96 17.39
CA THR A 6 -7.70 8.61 16.97
C THR A 6 -8.96 7.75 17.01
N ILE A 7 -9.25 7.10 15.89
CA ILE A 7 -10.35 6.14 15.73
C ILE A 7 -9.71 4.86 15.22
N ASP A 8 -9.97 3.76 15.91
CA ASP A 8 -9.39 2.45 15.62
C ASP A 8 -10.48 1.39 15.79
N ASP A 9 -10.50 0.38 14.93
CA ASP A 9 -11.44 -0.76 14.96
C ASP A 9 -12.89 -0.35 15.29
N SER A 10 -13.43 0.58 14.48
CA SER A 10 -14.69 1.26 14.77
C SER A 10 -15.66 1.21 13.59
N VAL A 11 -16.95 1.43 13.88
CA VAL A 11 -18.01 1.56 12.87
C VAL A 11 -18.76 2.88 13.07
N ILE A 12 -18.83 3.69 12.02
CA ILE A 12 -19.54 4.98 11.97
C ILE A 12 -20.52 4.91 10.81
N GLU A 13 -21.78 4.62 11.11
CA GLU A 13 -22.78 4.34 10.09
C GLU A 13 -24.08 5.12 10.23
N SER A 14 -24.72 5.39 9.09
CA SER A 14 -26.08 5.95 9.00
C SER A 14 -26.29 7.28 9.74
N ASN A 15 -25.23 8.06 9.93
CA ASN A 15 -25.31 9.36 10.58
C ASN A 15 -25.82 10.44 9.62
N LYS A 16 -26.40 11.49 10.19
CA LYS A 16 -26.82 12.69 9.45
C LYS A 16 -26.03 13.89 9.96
N SER A 17 -25.08 14.33 9.15
CA SER A 17 -24.34 15.56 9.32
C SER A 17 -24.66 16.51 8.16
N LEU A 18 -24.44 17.80 8.37
CA LEU A 18 -24.47 18.77 7.27
C LEU A 18 -23.21 18.61 6.39
N ILE A 19 -22.06 18.39 7.02
CA ILE A 19 -20.73 18.32 6.40
C ILE A 19 -19.87 17.35 7.22
N GLY A 20 -19.49 16.22 6.62
CA GLY A 20 -18.66 15.16 7.19
C GLY A 20 -19.26 14.54 8.45
N VAL A 21 -19.29 13.22 8.56
CA VAL A 21 -19.54 12.60 9.88
C VAL A 21 -18.32 12.75 10.79
N ILE A 22 -17.12 12.80 10.22
CA ILE A 22 -15.89 13.16 10.92
C ILE A 22 -15.41 14.53 10.42
N THR A 23 -15.46 15.54 11.27
CA THR A 23 -15.06 16.92 10.91
C THR A 23 -14.01 17.47 11.85
N SER A 24 -12.86 17.86 11.30
CA SER A 24 -11.68 18.26 12.05
C SER A 24 -10.98 19.47 11.44
N LYS A 25 -10.53 20.36 12.31
CA LYS A 25 -9.96 21.67 11.99
C LYS A 25 -8.64 21.84 12.73
N ALA A 26 -7.56 22.24 12.07
CA ALA A 26 -6.25 22.49 12.71
C ALA A 26 -5.83 21.39 13.70
N GLY A 27 -5.83 20.14 13.23
CA GLY A 27 -5.68 18.96 14.07
C GLY A 27 -4.97 17.80 13.38
N LYS A 28 -4.78 16.71 14.12
CA LYS A 28 -4.21 15.46 13.62
C LYS A 28 -5.20 14.34 13.81
N ASN A 29 -5.59 13.65 12.74
CA ASN A 29 -6.61 12.61 12.79
C ASN A 29 -6.02 11.30 12.27
N THR A 30 -6.08 10.26 13.09
CA THR A 30 -5.66 8.89 12.75
C THR A 30 -6.90 8.01 12.72
N ILE A 31 -7.16 7.36 11.59
CA ILE A 31 -8.29 6.45 11.41
C ILE A 31 -7.73 5.12 10.90
N THR A 32 -7.84 4.08 11.71
CA THR A 32 -7.35 2.74 11.40
C THR A 32 -8.46 1.71 11.52
N ASP A 33 -8.46 0.70 10.66
CA ASP A 33 -9.32 -0.49 10.80
C ASP A 33 -10.83 -0.17 10.94
N THR A 34 -11.28 0.92 10.33
CA THR A 34 -12.59 1.54 10.62
C THR A 34 -13.52 1.54 9.40
N GLN A 35 -14.81 1.32 9.65
CA GLN A 35 -15.87 1.43 8.64
C GLN A 35 -16.64 2.75 8.80
N ILE A 36 -16.75 3.53 7.72
CA ILE A 36 -17.51 4.78 7.65
C ILE A 36 -18.53 4.62 6.52
N ASN A 37 -19.76 4.23 6.87
CA ASN A 37 -20.73 3.70 5.91
C ASN A 37 -22.07 4.43 5.91
N GLY A 38 -22.58 4.82 4.74
CA GLY A 38 -23.97 5.26 4.59
C GLY A 38 -24.31 6.59 5.28
N ASN A 39 -23.32 7.46 5.50
CA ASN A 39 -23.54 8.73 6.20
C ASN A 39 -24.03 9.83 5.24
N SER A 40 -24.97 10.64 5.70
CA SER A 40 -25.38 11.91 5.06
C SER A 40 -24.50 13.05 5.55
N GLY A 41 -24.08 13.93 4.63
CA GLY A 41 -23.09 14.98 4.86
C GLY A 41 -21.69 14.64 4.36
N GLY A 42 -21.45 13.42 3.89
CA GLY A 42 -20.14 12.89 3.50
C GLY A 42 -19.44 12.14 4.63
N GLY A 43 -18.32 11.47 4.32
CA GLY A 43 -17.56 10.68 5.30
C GLY A 43 -16.66 11.54 6.19
N ILE A 44 -15.51 11.93 5.66
CA ILE A 44 -14.46 12.67 6.38
C ILE A 44 -14.31 14.05 5.78
N PHE A 45 -14.29 15.10 6.60
CA PHE A 45 -14.14 16.49 6.17
C PHE A 45 -13.07 17.22 6.98
N MET A 46 -11.90 17.44 6.37
CA MET A 46 -10.75 18.12 6.99
C MET A 46 -10.60 19.54 6.46
N LEU A 47 -10.26 20.47 7.37
CA LEU A 47 -10.05 21.87 7.04
C LEU A 47 -8.94 22.52 7.90
N GLU A 48 -8.38 23.61 7.39
CA GLU A 48 -7.47 24.54 8.06
C GLU A 48 -6.24 23.87 8.71
N ASN A 49 -5.23 23.56 7.92
CA ASN A 49 -3.94 23.00 8.38
C ASN A 49 -4.09 21.70 9.16
N ASN A 50 -4.91 20.78 8.65
CA ASN A 50 -5.14 19.49 9.27
C ASN A 50 -4.19 18.40 8.71
N GLU A 51 -3.80 17.44 9.53
CA GLU A 51 -3.12 16.21 9.10
C GLU A 51 -4.06 15.02 9.28
N LEU A 52 -4.34 14.30 8.19
CA LEU A 52 -5.17 13.09 8.18
C LEU A 52 -4.32 11.86 7.84
N PHE A 53 -4.43 10.82 8.64
CA PHE A 53 -3.90 9.49 8.37
C PHE A 53 -5.05 8.49 8.37
N VAL A 54 -5.25 7.79 7.25
CA VAL A 54 -6.26 6.74 7.09
C VAL A 54 -5.57 5.47 6.64
N ASN A 55 -5.73 4.38 7.36
CA ASN A 55 -5.17 3.08 6.98
C ASN A 55 -6.17 1.94 7.23
N ASN A 56 -6.29 1.01 6.28
CA ASN A 56 -7.19 -0.13 6.39
C ASN A 56 -8.65 0.25 6.70
N ALA A 57 -9.16 1.32 6.09
CA ALA A 57 -10.50 1.81 6.32
C ALA A 57 -11.44 1.52 5.14
N GLN A 58 -12.73 1.39 5.42
CA GLN A 58 -13.79 1.28 4.41
C GLN A 58 -14.71 2.51 4.49
N ILE A 59 -14.56 3.43 3.55
CA ILE A 59 -15.33 4.68 3.47
C ILE A 59 -16.32 4.53 2.33
N THR A 60 -17.53 4.11 2.65
CA THR A 60 -18.48 3.63 1.65
C THR A 60 -19.87 4.24 1.75
N ASN A 61 -20.55 4.37 0.62
CA ASN A 61 -21.95 4.81 0.55
C ASN A 61 -22.25 6.17 1.20
N ASN A 62 -21.24 7.02 1.41
CA ASN A 62 -21.43 8.34 2.03
C ASN A 62 -21.83 9.36 0.98
N LYS A 63 -22.69 10.31 1.36
CA LYS A 63 -23.25 11.29 0.43
C LYS A 63 -23.30 12.68 1.02
N THR A 64 -22.82 13.68 0.28
CA THR A 64 -23.08 15.08 0.63
C THR A 64 -24.52 15.45 0.28
N THR A 65 -25.18 16.19 1.15
CA THR A 65 -26.59 16.60 0.96
C THR A 65 -26.74 18.09 0.64
N ILE A 66 -25.64 18.84 0.66
CA ILE A 66 -25.62 20.26 0.34
C ILE A 66 -25.37 20.49 -1.15
N SER A 67 -25.89 21.60 -1.66
CA SER A 67 -25.55 22.06 -3.01
C SER A 67 -24.05 22.35 -3.07
N GLN A 68 -23.39 21.93 -4.16
CA GLN A 68 -21.94 22.02 -4.31
C GLN A 68 -21.15 21.26 -3.23
N GLY A 69 -21.71 20.17 -2.72
CA GLY A 69 -21.03 19.31 -1.76
C GLY A 69 -19.77 18.67 -2.35
N ILE A 70 -18.72 18.60 -1.55
CA ILE A 70 -17.39 18.11 -1.94
C ILE A 70 -17.03 16.83 -1.19
N GLY A 71 -16.30 15.92 -1.83
CA GLY A 71 -15.64 14.80 -1.16
C GLY A 71 -16.63 13.86 -0.49
N GLY A 72 -17.44 13.15 -1.27
CA GLY A 72 -18.50 12.28 -0.74
C GLY A 72 -17.97 11.29 0.29
N GLY A 73 -16.81 10.70 0.01
CA GLY A 73 -16.04 9.91 0.97
C GLY A 73 -15.13 10.78 1.84
N ILE A 74 -14.17 11.47 1.21
CA ILE A 74 -13.15 12.25 1.92
C ILE A 74 -13.01 13.64 1.28
N SER A 75 -12.93 14.67 2.12
CA SER A 75 -12.60 16.02 1.70
C SER A 75 -11.40 16.56 2.49
N ILE A 76 -10.36 16.99 1.78
CA ILE A 76 -9.12 17.57 2.35
C ILE A 76 -8.98 19.00 1.87
N ASN A 77 -9.10 19.97 2.78
CA ASN A 77 -9.19 21.38 2.39
C ASN A 77 -8.25 22.31 3.17
N ALA A 78 -8.05 23.50 2.62
CA ALA A 78 -7.45 24.65 3.31
C ALA A 78 -6.11 24.33 4.01
N ASN A 79 -5.08 24.04 3.22
CA ASN A 79 -3.72 23.68 3.66
C ASN A 79 -3.63 22.38 4.48
N SER A 80 -4.65 21.52 4.37
CA SER A 80 -4.62 20.20 5.01
C SER A 80 -3.90 19.17 4.15
N ARG A 81 -3.37 18.13 4.80
CA ARG A 81 -2.61 17.05 4.19
C ARG A 81 -3.18 15.70 4.61
N GLY A 82 -3.32 14.78 3.66
CA GLY A 82 -3.82 13.44 3.93
C GLY A 82 -2.89 12.34 3.44
N THR A 83 -2.75 11.27 4.21
CA THR A 83 -2.20 9.99 3.76
C THR A 83 -3.29 8.93 3.90
N ILE A 84 -3.66 8.30 2.78
CA ILE A 84 -4.65 7.22 2.73
C ILE A 84 -3.96 5.97 2.20
N SER A 85 -4.01 4.88 2.97
CA SER A 85 -3.38 3.62 2.57
C SER A 85 -4.28 2.41 2.82
N ASN A 86 -4.10 1.36 2.01
CA ASN A 86 -4.72 0.05 2.24
C ASN A 86 -6.25 0.11 2.40
N SER A 87 -6.92 1.08 1.77
CA SER A 87 -8.31 1.42 2.09
C SER A 87 -9.25 1.21 0.89
N ILE A 88 -10.55 1.24 1.15
CA ILE A 88 -11.61 1.20 0.13
C ILE A 88 -12.44 2.48 0.26
N ILE A 89 -12.53 3.24 -0.82
CA ILE A 89 -13.39 4.43 -0.94
C ILE A 89 -14.37 4.15 -2.07
N SER A 90 -15.59 3.74 -1.73
CA SER A 90 -16.53 3.28 -2.75
C SER A 90 -17.98 3.71 -2.59
N ASN A 91 -18.69 3.83 -3.72
CA ASN A 91 -20.11 4.19 -3.77
C ASN A 91 -20.45 5.53 -3.09
N ASN A 92 -19.47 6.42 -2.93
CA ASN A 92 -19.70 7.72 -2.33
C ASN A 92 -20.20 8.72 -3.39
N GLN A 93 -20.96 9.72 -2.94
CA GLN A 93 -21.64 10.68 -3.82
C GLN A 93 -21.42 12.13 -3.40
N ALA A 94 -21.05 12.98 -4.36
CA ALA A 94 -20.91 14.42 -4.16
C ALA A 94 -21.19 15.23 -5.43
N THR A 95 -21.09 16.56 -5.34
CA THR A 95 -21.05 17.41 -6.54
C THR A 95 -19.67 17.37 -7.18
N TYR A 96 -18.62 17.44 -6.36
CA TYR A 96 -17.22 17.38 -6.79
C TYR A 96 -16.47 16.35 -5.96
N GLY A 97 -15.69 15.48 -6.61
CA GLY A 97 -14.94 14.44 -5.91
C GLY A 97 -15.87 13.45 -5.22
N GLY A 98 -16.57 12.63 -6.00
CA GLY A 98 -17.52 11.65 -5.46
C GLY A 98 -16.88 10.79 -4.37
N GLY A 99 -15.67 10.30 -4.64
CA GLY A 99 -14.81 9.63 -3.65
C GLY A 99 -14.02 10.62 -2.81
N ILE A 100 -13.08 11.34 -3.44
CA ILE A 100 -12.15 12.24 -2.75
C ILE A 100 -12.20 13.63 -3.39
N PHE A 101 -12.26 14.66 -2.56
CA PHE A 101 -11.98 16.04 -2.96
C PHE A 101 -10.75 16.57 -2.24
N ILE A 102 -9.85 17.20 -2.97
CA ILE A 102 -8.67 17.88 -2.44
C ILE A 102 -8.67 19.29 -2.99
N GLY A 103 -8.79 20.31 -2.14
CA GLY A 103 -8.76 21.67 -2.64
C GLY A 103 -8.82 22.75 -1.57
N GLY A 104 -8.20 23.88 -1.87
CA GLY A 104 -8.16 25.05 -0.99
C GLY A 104 -9.33 26.00 -1.13
N ASP A 105 -9.25 27.09 -0.38
CA ASP A 105 -10.04 28.32 -0.49
C ASP A 105 -9.53 29.27 -1.60
N GLY A 106 -8.76 28.76 -2.57
CA GLY A 106 -8.10 29.54 -3.62
C GLY A 106 -6.84 30.31 -3.18
N GLN A 107 -6.52 30.32 -1.89
CA GLN A 107 -5.29 30.94 -1.34
C GLN A 107 -4.32 29.90 -0.75
N SER A 108 -4.83 28.71 -0.47
CA SER A 108 -4.08 27.61 0.14
C SER A 108 -3.20 26.86 -0.87
N THR A 109 -1.87 26.95 -0.71
CA THR A 109 -0.89 26.29 -1.60
C THR A 109 -0.34 24.98 -1.05
N GLY A 110 -0.67 24.61 0.20
CA GLY A 110 -0.15 23.41 0.87
C GLY A 110 -1.06 22.19 0.84
N THR A 111 -2.26 22.30 0.27
CA THR A 111 -3.27 21.24 0.32
C THR A 111 -2.83 20.05 -0.52
N SER A 112 -2.73 18.87 0.08
CA SER A 112 -2.22 17.69 -0.63
C SER A 112 -2.75 16.36 -0.08
N ALA A 113 -2.70 15.32 -0.91
CA ALA A 113 -2.86 13.96 -0.42
C ALA A 113 -1.91 12.95 -1.08
N THR A 114 -1.60 11.90 -0.33
CA THR A 114 -0.93 10.70 -0.82
C THR A 114 -1.88 9.52 -0.65
N VAL A 115 -2.11 8.76 -1.72
CA VAL A 115 -2.98 7.58 -1.75
C VAL A 115 -2.17 6.38 -2.19
N ILE A 116 -2.18 5.30 -1.40
CA ILE A 116 -1.34 4.11 -1.63
C ILE A 116 -2.20 2.85 -1.46
N ASN A 117 -2.07 1.86 -2.34
CA ASN A 117 -2.76 0.57 -2.19
C ASN A 117 -4.25 0.71 -1.85
N THR A 118 -4.96 1.59 -2.54
CA THR A 118 -6.33 1.97 -2.19
C THR A 118 -7.25 1.79 -3.39
N LYS A 119 -8.47 1.29 -3.15
CA LYS A 119 -9.50 1.14 -4.18
C LYS A 119 -10.48 2.30 -4.13
N ILE A 120 -10.49 3.15 -5.16
CA ILE A 120 -11.42 4.27 -5.33
C ILE A 120 -12.42 3.87 -6.41
N THR A 121 -13.56 3.32 -5.98
CA THR A 121 -14.45 2.61 -6.91
C THR A 121 -15.92 3.01 -6.84
N ASN A 122 -16.59 3.04 -7.99
CA ASN A 122 -18.04 3.27 -8.08
C ASN A 122 -18.53 4.57 -7.41
N ASN A 123 -17.67 5.56 -7.27
CA ASN A 123 -18.06 6.86 -6.71
C ASN A 123 -18.68 7.73 -7.81
N ILE A 124 -19.62 8.58 -7.42
CA ILE A 124 -20.39 9.40 -8.35
C ILE A 124 -20.23 10.87 -7.99
N ALA A 125 -19.82 11.68 -8.97
CA ALA A 125 -19.90 13.13 -8.88
C ALA A 125 -20.88 13.67 -9.90
N THR A 126 -21.70 14.65 -9.51
CA THR A 126 -22.66 15.26 -10.45
C THR A 126 -22.01 16.26 -11.40
N THR A 127 -20.75 16.67 -11.14
CA THR A 127 -20.05 17.66 -11.97
C THR A 127 -18.63 17.21 -12.34
N PHE A 128 -17.73 17.08 -11.37
CA PHE A 128 -16.31 16.82 -11.63
C PHE A 128 -15.79 15.69 -10.76
N GLY A 129 -14.89 14.87 -11.30
CA GLY A 129 -14.11 13.91 -10.51
C GLY A 129 -14.98 12.87 -9.83
N GLY A 130 -15.50 11.90 -10.59
CA GLY A 130 -16.33 10.83 -10.02
C GLY A 130 -15.57 10.11 -8.90
N GLY A 131 -14.34 9.71 -9.18
CA GLY A 131 -13.39 9.23 -8.19
C GLY A 131 -12.79 10.37 -7.38
N ILE A 132 -12.02 11.25 -8.04
CA ILE A 132 -11.22 12.28 -7.38
C ILE A 132 -11.36 13.64 -8.07
N THR A 133 -11.50 14.72 -7.31
CA THR A 133 -11.24 16.09 -7.78
C THR A 133 -10.08 16.70 -7.00
N VAL A 134 -9.17 17.36 -7.73
CA VAL A 134 -8.06 18.15 -7.17
C VAL A 134 -8.17 19.59 -7.69
N ALA A 135 -8.24 20.57 -6.80
CA ALA A 135 -8.49 21.97 -7.18
C ALA A 135 -7.63 22.95 -6.38
N ASN A 136 -7.57 24.20 -6.84
CA ASN A 136 -6.94 25.32 -6.15
C ASN A 136 -5.48 25.07 -5.76
N THR A 137 -4.62 24.81 -6.74
CA THR A 137 -3.16 24.55 -6.57
C THR A 137 -2.81 23.32 -5.73
N ALA A 138 -3.77 22.45 -5.45
CA ALA A 138 -3.56 21.26 -4.66
C ALA A 138 -2.82 20.16 -5.44
N GLY A 139 -2.25 19.20 -4.70
CA GLY A 139 -1.53 18.07 -5.29
C GLY A 139 -2.01 16.73 -4.77
N ILE A 140 -2.09 15.73 -5.66
CA ILE A 140 -2.26 14.34 -5.24
C ILE A 140 -1.16 13.44 -5.81
N ASN A 141 -0.61 12.58 -4.95
CA ASN A 141 0.25 11.47 -5.36
C ASN A 141 -0.51 10.16 -5.13
N ILE A 142 -0.66 9.34 -6.17
CA ILE A 142 -1.36 8.06 -6.10
C ILE A 142 -0.39 6.96 -6.51
N LYS A 143 -0.25 5.92 -5.67
CA LYS A 143 0.62 4.78 -5.91
C LYS A 143 -0.12 3.46 -5.75
N ASP A 144 0.15 2.49 -6.62
CA ASP A 144 -0.27 1.08 -6.46
C ASP A 144 -1.78 0.93 -6.19
N SER A 145 -2.62 1.71 -6.87
CA SER A 145 -4.05 1.87 -6.52
C SER A 145 -4.99 1.60 -7.70
N LEU A 146 -6.28 1.40 -7.40
CA LEU A 146 -7.35 1.20 -8.39
C LEU A 146 -8.26 2.42 -8.41
N ILE A 147 -8.51 2.98 -9.59
CA ILE A 147 -9.57 3.98 -9.81
C ILE A 147 -10.51 3.44 -10.88
N SER A 148 -11.65 2.88 -10.45
CA SER A 148 -12.52 2.14 -11.37
C SER A 148 -14.01 2.30 -11.14
N GLY A 149 -14.82 2.25 -12.21
CA GLY A 149 -16.28 2.29 -12.10
C GLY A 149 -16.83 3.66 -11.67
N ASN A 150 -15.99 4.69 -11.53
CA ASN A 150 -16.45 5.99 -11.06
C ASN A 150 -17.17 6.74 -12.18
N THR A 151 -18.12 7.61 -11.81
CA THR A 151 -18.98 8.32 -12.77
C THR A 151 -18.99 9.81 -12.52
N ALA A 152 -18.67 10.62 -13.53
CA ALA A 152 -18.91 12.07 -13.52
C ALA A 152 -18.99 12.62 -14.95
N PRO A 153 -19.64 13.78 -15.17
CA PRO A 153 -19.66 14.44 -16.47
C PRO A 153 -18.29 14.86 -17.03
N VAL A 154 -17.30 15.09 -16.15
CA VAL A 154 -15.95 15.54 -16.50
C VAL A 154 -14.97 14.87 -15.53
N GLY A 155 -13.89 14.29 -16.06
CA GLY A 155 -12.86 13.59 -15.28
C GLY A 155 -13.43 12.47 -14.41
N SER A 156 -14.15 11.50 -15.00
CA SER A 156 -14.87 10.46 -14.26
C SER A 156 -14.02 9.69 -13.25
N ALA A 157 -12.74 9.42 -13.56
CA ALA A 157 -11.79 8.85 -12.61
C ALA A 157 -11.15 9.94 -11.75
N LEU A 158 -10.54 10.94 -12.40
CA LEU A 158 -9.83 12.03 -11.75
C LEU A 158 -9.92 13.31 -12.59
N GLU A 159 -10.11 14.43 -11.91
CA GLU A 159 -10.11 15.77 -12.48
C GLU A 159 -9.16 16.72 -11.71
N THR A 160 -8.38 17.53 -12.41
CA THR A 160 -7.51 18.59 -11.83
C THR A 160 -7.83 20.00 -12.37
N PHE A 161 -7.93 21.00 -11.48
CA PHE A 161 -8.21 22.40 -11.84
C PHE A 161 -7.24 23.40 -11.20
N ASP A 162 -7.23 24.64 -11.70
CA ASP A 162 -6.60 25.80 -11.05
C ASP A 162 -5.15 25.56 -10.65
N ASN A 163 -4.34 25.12 -11.62
CA ASN A 163 -2.92 24.77 -11.45
C ASN A 163 -2.68 23.64 -10.42
N SER A 164 -3.67 22.77 -10.21
CA SER A 164 -3.48 21.55 -9.43
C SER A 164 -2.68 20.52 -10.21
N SER A 165 -2.23 19.47 -9.53
CA SER A 165 -1.44 18.40 -10.14
C SER A 165 -1.79 17.03 -9.58
N ALA A 166 -1.61 16.01 -10.42
CA ALA A 166 -1.74 14.61 -10.02
C ALA A 166 -0.58 13.79 -10.56
N LEU A 167 0.10 13.05 -9.69
CA LEU A 167 1.11 12.06 -10.07
C LEU A 167 0.60 10.66 -9.75
N LEU A 168 0.36 9.88 -10.78
CA LEU A 168 -0.14 8.50 -10.67
C LEU A 168 1.00 7.56 -11.03
N THR A 169 1.42 6.72 -10.10
CA THR A 169 2.45 5.70 -10.30
C THR A 169 1.86 4.33 -10.07
N ASN A 170 1.94 3.45 -11.07
CA ASN A 170 1.36 2.10 -10.97
C ASN A 170 -0.14 2.09 -10.57
N VAL A 171 -0.94 2.95 -11.20
CA VAL A 171 -2.39 3.05 -10.94
C VAL A 171 -3.15 2.42 -12.09
N ASP A 172 -4.08 1.52 -11.78
CA ASP A 172 -5.03 0.99 -12.75
C ASP A 172 -6.26 1.89 -12.81
N ILE A 173 -6.62 2.33 -14.02
CA ILE A 173 -7.66 3.33 -14.28
C ILE A 173 -8.55 2.78 -15.39
N ASN A 174 -9.69 2.22 -15.01
CA ASN A 174 -10.56 1.52 -15.95
C ASN A 174 -12.03 1.68 -15.62
N ASN A 175 -12.90 1.51 -16.61
CA ASN A 175 -14.34 1.48 -16.44
C ASN A 175 -14.96 2.72 -15.78
N ASN A 176 -14.29 3.88 -15.80
CA ASN A 176 -14.88 5.14 -15.34
C ASN A 176 -15.67 5.77 -16.49
N THR A 177 -16.88 6.28 -16.21
CA THR A 177 -17.86 6.64 -17.24
C THR A 177 -18.51 8.01 -17.01
N GLY A 178 -19.21 8.52 -18.03
CA GLY A 178 -19.92 9.80 -17.97
C GLY A 178 -19.14 11.00 -18.47
N SER A 179 -17.80 10.90 -18.56
CA SER A 179 -16.93 11.95 -19.07
C SER A 179 -16.35 11.61 -20.44
N GLN A 180 -15.74 12.59 -21.11
CA GLN A 180 -15.07 12.35 -22.40
C GLN A 180 -13.80 11.53 -22.21
N ASN A 181 -13.02 11.84 -21.18
CA ASN A 181 -11.86 11.07 -20.76
C ASN A 181 -11.95 10.74 -19.27
N GLN A 182 -11.40 9.59 -18.87
CA GLN A 182 -11.39 9.19 -17.46
C GLN A 182 -10.52 10.13 -16.61
N LEU A 183 -9.46 10.69 -17.22
CA LEU A 183 -8.58 11.70 -16.65
C LEU A 183 -8.74 12.98 -17.46
N GLU A 184 -9.14 14.07 -16.82
CA GLU A 184 -9.28 15.39 -17.43
C GLU A 184 -8.65 16.45 -16.49
N GLY A 185 -8.28 17.61 -17.04
CA GLY A 185 -7.64 18.69 -16.28
C GLY A 185 -6.13 18.85 -16.48
N ASP A 186 -5.52 19.70 -15.65
CA ASP A 186 -4.13 20.15 -15.77
C ASP A 186 -3.11 19.26 -15.04
N ASN A 187 -1.88 19.19 -15.56
CA ASN A 187 -0.70 18.62 -14.88
C ASN A 187 -0.88 17.18 -14.33
N ILE A 188 -1.59 16.32 -15.07
CA ILE A 188 -1.72 14.90 -14.74
C ILE A 188 -0.56 14.14 -15.36
N THR A 189 0.27 13.53 -14.51
CA THR A 189 1.37 12.65 -14.92
C THR A 189 1.06 11.21 -14.55
N VAL A 190 1.03 10.32 -15.54
CA VAL A 190 0.89 8.88 -15.33
C VAL A 190 2.23 8.20 -15.60
N ARG A 191 2.81 7.60 -14.56
CA ARG A 191 3.98 6.73 -14.61
C ARG A 191 3.50 5.29 -14.51
N THR A 192 3.37 4.64 -15.66
CA THR A 192 3.02 3.22 -15.70
C THR A 192 4.30 2.40 -15.49
N SER A 193 4.33 1.57 -14.45
CA SER A 193 5.12 0.34 -14.49
C SER A 193 4.29 -0.74 -15.18
N ASN A 194 4.91 -1.81 -15.64
CA ASN A 194 4.17 -2.96 -16.17
C ASN A 194 3.39 -3.72 -15.07
N ASN A 195 3.47 -3.24 -13.82
CA ASN A 195 2.94 -3.87 -12.62
C ASN A 195 1.52 -3.38 -12.29
N LYS A 196 0.80 -2.85 -13.28
CA LYS A 196 -0.53 -2.26 -13.10
C LYS A 196 -1.44 -3.26 -12.43
N GLY A 197 -2.12 -2.80 -11.40
CA GLY A 197 -3.09 -3.64 -10.71
C GLY A 197 -2.49 -4.49 -9.58
N LEU A 198 -1.17 -4.63 -9.48
CA LEU A 198 -0.56 -5.50 -8.49
C LEU A 198 -0.61 -4.89 -7.09
N GLN A 199 -0.98 -5.71 -6.09
CA GLN A 199 -0.89 -5.35 -4.68
C GLN A 199 0.54 -5.64 -4.21
N LEU A 200 1.32 -4.58 -3.96
CA LEU A 200 2.74 -4.68 -3.65
C LEU A 200 3.03 -4.44 -2.17
N GLY A 201 4.03 -5.15 -1.67
CA GLY A 201 4.68 -4.90 -0.39
C GLY A 201 6.19 -4.90 -0.56
N HIS A 202 6.93 -4.39 0.42
CA HIS A 202 8.38 -4.30 0.35
C HIS A 202 9.02 -5.20 1.39
N ILE A 203 10.00 -6.00 0.98
CA ILE A 203 10.76 -6.84 1.92
C ILE A 203 11.85 -6.00 2.56
N HIS A 204 11.72 -5.83 3.88
CA HIS A 204 12.70 -5.22 4.75
C HIS A 204 13.68 -6.27 5.26
N ARG A 205 14.99 -5.97 5.16
CA ARG A 205 16.06 -6.83 5.68
C ARG A 205 16.65 -6.28 6.97
N PHE A 206 16.81 -7.16 7.94
CA PHE A 206 17.50 -6.89 9.20
C PHE A 206 18.61 -7.90 9.42
N TYR A 207 19.75 -7.44 9.92
CA TYR A 207 20.85 -8.30 10.35
C TYR A 207 20.82 -8.51 11.87
N GLN A 208 20.72 -9.76 12.33
CA GLN A 208 20.82 -10.12 13.73
C GLN A 208 22.31 -10.18 14.12
N GLN A 209 22.74 -9.26 14.98
CA GLN A 209 24.17 -8.99 15.22
C GLN A 209 24.89 -10.00 16.11
N GLU A 210 24.16 -10.75 16.95
CA GLU A 210 24.72 -11.72 17.90
C GLU A 210 24.80 -13.14 17.30
N LYS A 211 23.89 -13.46 16.39
CA LYS A 211 23.68 -14.80 15.82
C LYS A 211 24.07 -14.88 14.35
N GLY A 212 24.30 -13.74 13.68
CA GLY A 212 24.86 -13.71 12.33
C GLY A 212 23.91 -14.16 11.22
N PHE A 213 22.60 -13.99 11.41
CA PHE A 213 21.58 -14.29 10.38
C PHE A 213 20.78 -13.05 9.98
N HIS A 214 20.03 -13.16 8.89
CA HIS A 214 19.13 -12.11 8.43
C HIS A 214 17.65 -12.49 8.67
N LEU A 215 16.84 -11.47 8.92
CA LEU A 215 15.39 -11.55 8.93
C LEU A 215 14.83 -10.73 7.76
N TYR A 216 13.80 -11.27 7.11
CA TYR A 216 13.11 -10.66 5.99
C TYR A 216 11.61 -10.55 6.29
N THR A 217 11.04 -9.34 6.17
CA THR A 217 9.62 -9.18 6.42
C THR A 217 9.02 -8.04 5.61
N SER A 218 7.79 -8.25 5.15
CA SER A 218 6.93 -7.24 4.54
C SER A 218 5.87 -6.71 5.51
N ASP A 219 5.81 -7.25 6.74
CA ASP A 219 4.86 -6.81 7.76
C ASP A 219 5.39 -5.56 8.47
N ASN A 220 4.71 -4.43 8.24
CA ASN A 220 5.05 -3.15 8.86
C ASN A 220 5.01 -3.19 10.39
N ASN A 221 4.14 -4.00 11.00
CA ASN A 221 4.07 -4.14 12.45
C ASN A 221 5.32 -4.87 12.98
N GLU A 222 5.77 -5.92 12.27
CA GLU A 222 7.02 -6.62 12.59
C GLU A 222 8.22 -5.69 12.41
N VAL A 223 8.28 -4.93 11.31
CA VAL A 223 9.31 -3.90 11.05
C VAL A 223 9.38 -2.88 12.17
N ASN A 224 8.24 -2.28 12.53
CA ASN A 224 8.19 -1.23 13.55
C ASN A 224 8.54 -1.77 14.94
N THR A 225 8.05 -2.95 15.28
CA THR A 225 8.37 -3.63 16.55
C THR A 225 9.87 -3.88 16.67
N ILE A 226 10.50 -4.45 15.63
CA ILE A 226 11.92 -4.76 15.65
C ILE A 226 12.75 -3.49 15.71
N LYS A 227 12.44 -2.47 14.90
CA LYS A 227 13.12 -1.17 14.96
C LYS A 227 13.03 -0.56 16.35
N GLY A 228 11.82 -0.50 16.93
CA GLY A 228 11.59 0.06 18.27
C GLY A 228 12.37 -0.68 19.36
N LYS A 229 12.26 -2.01 19.39
CA LYS A 229 12.98 -2.83 20.37
C LYS A 229 14.50 -2.78 20.18
N SER A 230 14.99 -2.65 18.96
CA SER A 230 16.42 -2.48 18.70
C SER A 230 16.98 -1.14 19.13
N LEU A 231 16.20 -0.06 19.04
CA LEU A 231 16.58 1.24 19.60
C LEU A 231 16.74 1.20 21.12
N THR A 232 15.90 0.42 21.82
CA THR A 232 16.00 0.24 23.28
C THR A 232 17.04 -0.80 23.70
N GLY A 233 17.62 -1.53 22.74
CA GLY A 233 18.59 -2.58 22.98
C GLY A 233 18.00 -3.93 23.42
N GLU A 234 16.66 -4.05 23.51
CA GLU A 234 15.95 -5.31 23.80
C GLU A 234 16.19 -6.36 22.71
N LEU A 235 16.28 -5.92 21.45
CA LEU A 235 16.58 -6.79 20.31
C LEU A 235 17.85 -6.35 19.60
N LYS A 236 18.75 -7.28 19.28
CA LYS A 236 20.01 -6.98 18.56
C LYS A 236 19.89 -7.14 17.05
N TYR A 237 18.97 -6.39 16.45
CA TYR A 237 18.83 -6.30 14.99
C TYR A 237 19.30 -4.94 14.49
N LYS A 238 20.06 -4.95 13.40
CA LYS A 238 20.38 -3.77 12.60
C LYS A 238 19.50 -3.76 11.37
N TYR A 239 18.64 -2.75 11.24
CA TYR A 239 17.92 -2.52 10.00
C TYR A 239 18.91 -2.15 8.89
N GLU A 240 18.79 -2.79 7.73
CA GLU A 240 19.65 -2.50 6.58
C GLU A 240 18.92 -1.64 5.57
N SER A 241 17.93 -2.20 4.87
CA SER A 241 17.11 -1.50 3.88
C SER A 241 15.93 -2.36 3.43
N GLU A 242 15.04 -1.76 2.64
CA GLU A 242 14.20 -2.52 1.71
C GLU A 242 15.10 -3.19 0.66
N LYS A 243 14.73 -4.37 0.18
CA LYS A 243 15.53 -5.15 -0.77
C LYS A 243 14.85 -5.40 -2.11
N PHE A 244 13.56 -5.72 -2.09
CA PHE A 244 12.77 -6.00 -3.28
C PHE A 244 11.27 -5.87 -2.97
N SER A 245 10.47 -5.73 -4.01
CA SER A 245 9.02 -5.66 -3.94
C SER A 245 8.40 -7.04 -4.16
N ILE A 246 7.40 -7.40 -3.36
CA ILE A 246 6.68 -8.67 -3.43
C ILE A 246 5.20 -8.44 -3.74
N LEU A 247 4.49 -9.50 -4.15
CA LEU A 247 3.05 -9.49 -4.20
C LEU A 247 2.48 -9.81 -2.81
N THR A 248 1.59 -8.97 -2.28
CA THR A 248 0.89 -9.25 -1.01
C THR A 248 -0.37 -10.09 -1.21
N SER A 249 -0.77 -10.32 -2.47
CA SER A 249 -1.92 -11.12 -2.88
C SER A 249 -1.61 -11.84 -4.20
N ASN A 250 -2.13 -13.06 -4.39
CA ASN A 250 -2.17 -13.71 -5.71
C ASN A 250 -3.26 -13.14 -6.63
N GLN A 251 -3.99 -12.13 -6.18
CA GLN A 251 -4.97 -11.38 -6.96
C GLN A 251 -4.55 -9.92 -7.10
N ASP A 252 -4.81 -9.37 -8.28
CA ASP A 252 -4.69 -7.95 -8.53
C ASP A 252 -5.76 -7.16 -7.74
N ILE A 253 -5.70 -5.84 -7.81
CA ILE A 253 -6.64 -4.94 -7.13
C ILE A 253 -8.08 -5.04 -7.66
N THR A 254 -8.31 -5.67 -8.82
CA THR A 254 -9.65 -5.97 -9.34
C THR A 254 -10.21 -7.29 -8.79
N GLY A 255 -9.36 -8.12 -8.16
CA GLY A 255 -9.71 -9.47 -7.68
C GLY A 255 -9.41 -10.57 -8.68
N THR A 256 -8.76 -10.26 -9.81
CA THR A 256 -8.37 -11.24 -10.82
C THR A 256 -7.08 -11.93 -10.40
N THR A 257 -7.01 -13.26 -10.50
CA THR A 257 -5.79 -14.02 -10.19
C THR A 257 -4.65 -13.63 -11.13
N ILE A 258 -3.49 -13.36 -10.56
CA ILE A 258 -2.24 -13.04 -11.27
C ILE A 258 -1.62 -14.37 -11.73
N ALA A 259 -1.46 -14.56 -13.04
CA ALA A 259 -0.91 -15.79 -13.59
C ALA A 259 0.52 -16.05 -13.09
N GLY A 260 0.77 -17.27 -12.59
CA GLY A 260 2.08 -17.70 -12.08
C GLY A 260 2.48 -17.15 -10.70
N ALA A 261 1.63 -16.35 -10.06
CA ALA A 261 1.86 -15.92 -8.68
C ALA A 261 1.52 -17.05 -7.70
N GLU A 262 2.52 -17.53 -6.97
CA GLU A 262 2.44 -18.65 -6.05
C GLU A 262 2.91 -18.26 -4.64
N GLU A 263 2.46 -19.01 -3.64
CA GLU A 263 2.73 -18.71 -2.23
C GLU A 263 4.21 -18.87 -1.86
N VAL A 264 4.73 -17.93 -1.06
CA VAL A 264 5.99 -18.08 -0.33
C VAL A 264 5.72 -18.27 1.15
N TYR A 265 6.14 -19.43 1.64
CA TYR A 265 5.96 -19.90 3.00
C TYR A 265 7.13 -19.50 3.89
N ARG A 266 6.85 -19.13 5.14
CA ARG A 266 7.88 -18.87 6.16
C ARG A 266 7.84 -19.92 7.26
N PHE A 267 9.02 -20.38 7.68
CA PHE A 267 9.19 -21.21 8.87
C PHE A 267 10.24 -20.60 9.79
N PHE A 268 9.95 -20.63 11.09
CA PHE A 268 10.84 -20.21 12.16
C PHE A 268 11.60 -21.41 12.74
N ASN A 269 12.93 -21.38 12.71
CA ASN A 269 13.76 -22.38 13.37
C ASN A 269 13.92 -22.02 14.85
N LYS A 270 13.34 -22.84 15.75
CA LYS A 270 13.36 -22.60 17.19
C LYS A 270 14.74 -22.75 17.84
N ASP A 271 15.64 -23.48 17.21
CA ASP A 271 16.99 -23.72 17.75
C ASP A 271 17.91 -22.52 17.47
N THR A 272 17.84 -21.96 16.24
CA THR A 272 18.72 -20.87 15.82
C THR A 272 18.07 -19.49 16.00
N GLY A 273 16.74 -19.41 15.84
CA GLY A 273 15.97 -18.17 15.73
C GLY A 273 15.93 -17.61 14.30
N ALA A 274 16.53 -18.29 13.32
CA ALA A 274 16.51 -17.89 11.93
C ALA A 274 15.21 -18.32 11.22
N HIS A 275 14.96 -17.76 10.05
CA HIS A 275 13.83 -18.12 9.21
C HIS A 275 14.30 -18.75 7.89
N ILE A 276 13.45 -19.62 7.33
CA ILE A 276 13.54 -20.06 5.95
C ILE A 276 12.27 -19.65 5.20
N TYR A 277 12.46 -19.27 3.94
CA TYR A 277 11.41 -18.90 3.01
C TYR A 277 11.50 -19.83 1.82
N THR A 278 10.37 -20.41 1.43
CA THR A 278 10.32 -21.34 0.31
C THR A 278 9.01 -21.21 -0.44
N MET A 279 9.08 -21.32 -1.77
CA MET A 279 7.90 -21.52 -2.61
C MET A 279 7.76 -22.97 -3.10
N ASP A 280 8.79 -23.79 -2.89
CA ASP A 280 8.77 -25.22 -3.24
C ASP A 280 7.83 -25.95 -2.29
N GLU A 281 6.73 -26.47 -2.84
CA GLU A 281 5.71 -27.16 -2.08
C GLU A 281 6.22 -28.46 -1.44
N ALA A 282 7.14 -29.17 -2.10
CA ALA A 282 7.75 -30.38 -1.56
C ALA A 282 8.73 -30.04 -0.42
N GLU A 283 9.50 -28.96 -0.54
CA GLU A 283 10.35 -28.46 0.56
C GLU A 283 9.49 -28.05 1.76
N ARG A 284 8.42 -27.27 1.51
CA ARG A 284 7.44 -26.88 2.55
C ARG A 284 6.92 -28.12 3.28
N GLN A 285 6.46 -29.14 2.54
CA GLN A 285 5.88 -30.35 3.10
C GLN A 285 6.93 -31.14 3.92
N ASN A 286 8.14 -31.28 3.38
CA ASN A 286 9.22 -31.98 4.08
C ASN A 286 9.63 -31.28 5.38
N ILE A 287 9.75 -29.95 5.39
CA ILE A 287 10.04 -29.18 6.61
C ILE A 287 8.92 -29.39 7.63
N TYR A 288 7.66 -29.27 7.20
CA TYR A 288 6.49 -29.40 8.08
C TYR A 288 6.38 -30.80 8.72
N ASP A 289 6.53 -31.86 7.91
CA ASP A 289 6.33 -33.23 8.38
C ASP A 289 7.52 -33.72 9.21
N ASN A 290 8.74 -33.41 8.78
CA ASN A 290 9.94 -34.09 9.25
C ASN A 290 10.81 -33.24 10.21
N LEU A 291 10.72 -31.91 10.19
CA LEU A 291 11.62 -31.04 10.97
C LEU A 291 10.90 -30.38 12.16
N LYS A 292 10.86 -31.08 13.31
CA LYS A 292 10.12 -30.64 14.52
C LYS A 292 10.64 -29.37 15.20
N ASN A 293 11.88 -28.97 14.89
CA ASN A 293 12.46 -27.71 15.35
C ASN A 293 12.00 -26.50 14.53
N TYR A 294 11.36 -26.70 13.37
CA TYR A 294 10.74 -25.63 12.61
C TYR A 294 9.28 -25.44 13.00
N GLN A 295 8.87 -24.19 13.13
CA GLN A 295 7.48 -23.77 13.30
C GLN A 295 7.01 -23.14 12.00
N TYR A 296 5.94 -23.69 11.42
CA TYR A 296 5.28 -23.09 10.25
C TYR A 296 4.58 -21.79 10.63
N GLU A 297 4.81 -20.74 9.87
CA GLU A 297 4.23 -19.41 10.12
C GLU A 297 3.29 -18.93 9.00
N GLY A 298 2.97 -19.83 8.06
CA GLY A 298 2.04 -19.54 6.97
C GLY A 298 2.67 -18.88 5.75
N ILE A 299 1.79 -18.44 4.85
CA ILE A 299 2.11 -17.66 3.65
C ILE A 299 2.48 -16.25 4.09
N LYS A 300 3.57 -15.69 3.56
CA LYS A 300 3.98 -14.30 3.86
C LYS A 300 3.85 -13.35 2.69
N PHE A 301 3.98 -13.86 1.48
CA PHE A 301 3.82 -13.11 0.24
C PHE A 301 3.67 -14.09 -0.92
N TYR A 302 3.50 -13.56 -2.12
CA TYR A 302 3.47 -14.31 -3.37
C TYR A 302 4.63 -13.87 -4.27
N ALA A 303 5.15 -14.82 -5.04
CA ALA A 303 6.27 -14.65 -5.95
C ALA A 303 6.07 -15.52 -7.19
N PHE A 304 7.05 -15.52 -8.09
CA PHE A 304 6.99 -16.31 -9.33
C PHE A 304 8.12 -17.33 -9.38
N GLU A 305 7.82 -18.56 -9.79
CA GLU A 305 8.82 -19.62 -9.93
C GLU A 305 9.84 -19.25 -11.02
N THR A 306 9.32 -18.71 -12.13
CA THR A 306 10.11 -18.25 -13.28
C THR A 306 9.94 -16.77 -13.52
N ALA A 307 10.92 -16.16 -14.21
CA ALA A 307 10.85 -14.77 -14.62
C ALA A 307 9.58 -14.47 -15.45
N GLN A 308 8.87 -13.40 -15.08
CA GLN A 308 7.73 -12.87 -15.80
C GLN A 308 8.18 -11.64 -16.60
N ALA A 309 8.38 -11.82 -17.90
CA ALA A 309 8.88 -10.74 -18.77
C ALA A 309 7.97 -9.52 -18.78
N ASP A 310 6.65 -9.74 -18.80
CA ASP A 310 5.67 -8.65 -18.80
C ASP A 310 5.76 -7.83 -17.51
N LEU A 311 6.01 -8.45 -16.35
CA LEU A 311 6.10 -7.76 -15.06
C LEU A 311 7.53 -7.29 -14.70
N GLY A 312 8.54 -7.58 -15.54
CA GLY A 312 9.91 -7.19 -15.29
C GLY A 312 10.48 -7.75 -13.97
N THR A 313 10.21 -9.02 -13.66
CA THR A 313 10.66 -9.62 -12.40
C THR A 313 12.17 -9.88 -12.36
N ILE A 314 12.76 -9.79 -11.17
CA ILE A 314 14.16 -10.09 -10.88
C ILE A 314 14.29 -11.37 -10.02
N PRO A 315 15.37 -12.16 -10.17
CA PRO A 315 15.60 -13.34 -9.34
C PRO A 315 16.06 -12.96 -7.92
N VAL A 316 15.59 -13.69 -6.92
CA VAL A 316 16.11 -13.69 -5.54
C VAL A 316 16.84 -15.00 -5.30
N TYR A 317 18.10 -14.89 -4.92
CA TYR A 317 18.97 -16.03 -4.66
C TYR A 317 19.00 -16.38 -3.19
N ARG A 318 18.97 -17.68 -2.87
CA ARG A 318 19.11 -18.25 -1.53
C ARG A 318 20.50 -18.87 -1.35
N MET A 319 21.20 -18.42 -0.32
CA MET A 319 22.52 -18.91 0.07
C MET A 319 22.47 -19.45 1.49
N TYR A 320 22.92 -20.67 1.70
CA TYR A 320 23.05 -21.26 3.03
C TYR A 320 24.36 -20.83 3.71
N ASN A 321 24.26 -20.29 4.92
CA ASN A 321 25.37 -20.02 5.81
C ASN A 321 25.56 -21.19 6.78
N SER A 322 26.64 -21.94 6.59
CA SER A 322 27.00 -23.10 7.40
C SER A 322 27.44 -22.77 8.83
N GLU A 323 27.82 -21.52 9.11
CA GLU A 323 28.24 -21.07 10.45
C GLU A 323 27.03 -20.76 11.33
N SER A 324 26.13 -19.89 10.85
CA SER A 324 24.91 -19.51 11.58
C SER A 324 23.76 -20.51 11.41
N LYS A 325 23.89 -21.51 10.53
CA LYS A 325 22.83 -22.46 10.15
C LYS A 325 21.57 -21.73 9.67
N SER A 326 21.75 -20.70 8.85
CA SER A 326 20.68 -19.84 8.34
C SER A 326 20.81 -19.59 6.84
N HIS A 327 19.83 -18.89 6.26
CA HIS A 327 19.84 -18.53 4.85
C HIS A 327 19.96 -17.02 4.66
N LEU A 328 20.63 -16.61 3.60
CA LEU A 328 20.64 -15.25 3.07
C LEU A 328 19.89 -15.25 1.75
N PHE A 329 18.98 -14.27 1.61
CA PHE A 329 18.23 -13.99 0.40
C PHE A 329 18.66 -12.64 -0.17
N THR A 330 19.01 -12.61 -1.46
CA THR A 330 19.40 -11.37 -2.14
C THR A 330 19.18 -11.43 -3.65
N SER A 331 18.84 -10.29 -4.25
CA SER A 331 18.83 -10.07 -5.69
C SER A 331 20.04 -9.25 -6.17
N ASP A 332 20.90 -8.78 -5.25
CA ASP A 332 22.04 -7.93 -5.57
C ASP A 332 23.23 -8.76 -6.06
N ALA A 333 23.52 -8.66 -7.35
CA ALA A 333 24.64 -9.35 -7.98
C ALA A 333 26.00 -9.01 -7.34
N ASN A 334 26.18 -7.79 -6.83
CA ASN A 334 27.43 -7.41 -6.15
C ASN A 334 27.56 -8.10 -4.79
N GLU A 335 26.47 -8.22 -4.04
CA GLU A 335 26.44 -8.96 -2.77
C GLU A 335 26.73 -10.44 -3.00
N ILE A 336 26.11 -11.06 -4.01
CA ILE A 336 26.37 -12.46 -4.39
C ILE A 336 27.84 -12.65 -4.73
N ASN A 337 28.39 -11.82 -5.63
CA ASN A 337 29.78 -11.89 -6.04
C ASN A 337 30.74 -11.69 -4.85
N TYR A 338 30.42 -10.77 -3.94
CA TYR A 338 31.22 -10.56 -2.74
C TYR A 338 31.21 -11.79 -1.84
N ILE A 339 30.03 -12.35 -1.55
CA ILE A 339 29.88 -13.54 -0.69
C ILE A 339 30.63 -14.73 -1.30
N GLN A 340 30.43 -15.02 -2.58
CA GLN A 340 31.07 -16.16 -3.25
C GLN A 340 32.60 -16.06 -3.28
N ASN A 341 33.15 -14.83 -3.40
CA ASN A 341 34.60 -14.63 -3.48
C ASN A 341 35.29 -14.51 -2.11
N ASN A 342 34.56 -14.11 -1.06
CA ASN A 342 35.18 -13.72 0.22
C ASN A 342 34.68 -14.52 1.43
N LEU A 343 33.51 -15.16 1.37
CA LEU A 343 32.87 -15.82 2.51
C LEU A 343 32.68 -17.33 2.27
N PRO A 344 33.67 -18.17 2.62
CA PRO A 344 33.67 -19.60 2.28
C PRO A 344 32.61 -20.42 3.03
N ASN A 345 32.00 -19.87 4.07
CA ASN A 345 30.92 -20.50 4.85
C ASN A 345 29.56 -20.44 4.15
N PHE A 346 29.44 -19.70 3.05
CA PHE A 346 28.22 -19.60 2.26
C PHE A 346 28.25 -20.50 1.03
N SER A 347 27.09 -21.09 0.71
CA SER A 347 26.90 -21.90 -0.50
C SER A 347 25.55 -21.58 -1.16
N MET A 348 25.51 -21.55 -2.48
CA MET A 348 24.25 -21.40 -3.24
C MET A 348 23.42 -22.67 -3.13
N GLU A 349 22.11 -22.54 -2.99
CA GLU A 349 21.20 -23.69 -2.89
C GLU A 349 20.25 -23.81 -4.09
N GLY A 350 19.94 -25.04 -4.51
CA GLY A 350 18.91 -25.30 -5.53
C GLY A 350 19.31 -24.89 -6.96
N ASN A 351 18.30 -24.51 -7.76
CA ASN A 351 18.35 -24.21 -9.20
C ASN A 351 19.27 -23.01 -9.54
N ASN A 352 20.59 -23.23 -9.51
CA ASN A 352 21.60 -22.17 -9.60
C ASN A 352 21.46 -21.07 -8.53
N GLY A 353 20.89 -21.39 -7.36
CA GLY A 353 20.68 -20.45 -6.27
C GLY A 353 19.35 -19.70 -6.28
N VAL A 354 18.57 -19.72 -7.36
CA VAL A 354 17.33 -18.94 -7.43
C VAL A 354 16.25 -19.61 -6.59
N ALA A 355 15.73 -18.88 -5.60
CA ALA A 355 14.63 -19.34 -4.76
C ALA A 355 13.26 -18.98 -5.33
N PHE A 356 13.15 -17.78 -5.91
CA PHE A 356 11.94 -17.25 -6.53
C PHE A 356 12.24 -15.94 -7.27
N HIS A 357 11.30 -15.46 -8.08
CA HIS A 357 11.36 -14.17 -8.78
C HIS A 357 10.35 -13.19 -8.18
N VAL A 358 10.78 -11.93 -8.04
CA VAL A 358 10.03 -10.83 -7.40
C VAL A 358 10.12 -9.58 -8.26
N LEU A 359 9.56 -8.46 -7.81
CA LEU A 359 9.64 -7.18 -8.53
C LEU A 359 10.80 -6.32 -7.96
N GLU A 360 11.41 -5.52 -8.82
CA GLU A 360 12.41 -4.54 -8.40
C GLU A 360 11.77 -3.43 -7.52
N LEU A 361 12.57 -2.76 -6.69
CA LEU A 361 12.11 -1.70 -5.78
C LEU A 361 11.62 -0.44 -6.50
#